data_AF-A0A6H0QCF5-F1
#
_entry.id   AF-A0A6H0QCF5-F1
#
_cell.length_a   1.000
_cell.length_b   1.000
_cell.length_c   1.000
_cell.angle_alpha   90.00
_cell.angle_beta   90.00
_cell.angle_gamma   90.00
#
_symmetry.space_group_name_H-M   'P 1'
#
loop_
_entity.id
_entity.type
_entity.pdbx_description
1 polymer ?
#
loop_
_entity_poly.entity_id
_entity_poly.type
_entity_poly.pdbx_seq_one_letter_code
_entity_poly.pdbx_strand_id
1 'polypeptide(L)'
;MTSAPVRCLALLTITLLTVTLFTACVTTSSGPTTPNVSIYDPGAVDQQLSDLQVQAIGILQQIGTQNQLFATDLGKLPELQELTPERVDALGRFARLYRDKQKEFDAAFEDMYKVGKPEVRRYCTPLQALFWLVEDNEIESVMAVMKDYSLNRLLKYSWKSETDLEDLWMRKEASKLIGSCTDPEVQKTIDQMDRQNEYFHWSLIGFSELEPQAFSYKPKPFEEEMKSPSLEIIRKNMDRWEDFNEVTSRLNAAELVHRFVDNWFKYQRGRNKSPYESFRSKKVQCISSAEFGKYCLKKAGYETFIASADWSGPVCCSDHTGSGIVQNGKYLLVVDFGESGNRYSGQWLNQKQLGDTLNRARGSYEFRWGHKSIL
;
A
#
# COMPACT_ATOMS: atom_id res chain seq x y z
N MET A 1 82.23 20.92 9.89
CA MET A 1 81.42 22.09 10.32
C MET A 1 80.03 21.88 9.73
N THR A 2 79.07 21.42 10.57
CA THR A 2 77.81 22.13 10.93
C THR A 2 76.83 22.24 9.74
N SER A 3 75.59 21.79 9.75
CA SER A 3 74.62 21.45 10.81
C SER A 3 73.40 20.76 10.17
N ALA A 4 72.70 19.92 10.93
CA ALA A 4 71.53 19.12 10.54
C ALA A 4 70.23 19.95 10.31
N PRO A 5 69.24 19.43 9.55
CA PRO A 5 67.89 19.96 9.57
C PRO A 5 66.97 19.20 10.54
N VAL A 6 66.14 20.00 11.18
CA VAL A 6 65.18 19.71 12.26
C VAL A 6 64.03 18.83 11.76
N ARG A 7 63.70 17.78 12.52
CA ARG A 7 62.51 16.96 12.33
C ARG A 7 61.27 17.76 12.79
N CYS A 8 60.35 18.02 11.87
CA CYS A 8 59.04 18.59 12.16
C CYS A 8 58.12 17.45 12.65
N LEU A 9 57.79 17.44 13.95
CA LEU A 9 56.77 16.58 14.53
C LEU A 9 55.40 17.16 14.17
N ALA A 10 54.66 16.51 13.28
CA ALA A 10 53.24 16.79 13.08
C ALA A 10 52.45 16.12 14.22
N LEU A 11 51.85 16.94 15.10
CA LEU A 11 50.86 16.48 16.06
C LEU A 11 49.59 16.07 15.30
N LEU A 12 49.38 14.76 15.19
CA LEU A 12 48.12 14.18 14.72
C LEU A 12 47.10 14.26 15.87
N THR A 13 46.21 15.25 15.83
CA THR A 13 45.08 15.34 16.75
C THR A 13 44.01 14.34 16.29
N ILE A 14 43.97 13.17 16.94
CA ILE A 14 42.91 12.18 16.74
C ILE A 14 41.65 12.69 17.45
N THR A 15 40.76 13.34 16.71
CA THR A 15 39.42 13.67 17.20
C THR A 15 38.63 12.36 17.28
N LEU A 16 38.46 11.84 18.49
CA LEU A 16 37.69 10.63 18.77
C LEU A 16 36.20 10.94 18.53
N LEU A 17 35.73 10.77 17.30
CA LEU A 17 34.31 10.86 16.95
C LEU A 17 33.60 9.66 17.57
N THR A 18 33.05 9.86 18.77
CA THR A 18 32.18 8.89 19.44
C THR A 18 30.84 8.85 18.69
N VAL A 19 30.80 8.05 17.62
CA VAL A 19 29.56 7.66 16.97
C VAL A 19 28.81 6.78 17.97
N THR A 20 27.95 7.38 18.77
CA THR A 20 26.93 6.68 19.54
C THR A 20 25.94 6.09 18.55
N LEU A 21 26.24 4.87 18.09
CA LEU A 21 25.27 3.99 17.43
C LEU A 21 24.18 3.66 18.45
N PHE A 22 23.21 4.55 18.58
CA PHE A 22 21.90 4.23 19.13
C PHE A 22 21.29 3.19 18.20
N THR A 23 21.57 1.92 18.49
CA THR A 23 20.73 0.81 18.06
C THR A 23 19.42 0.96 18.81
N ALA A 24 18.58 1.88 18.33
CA ALA A 24 17.18 1.93 18.72
C ALA A 24 16.62 0.55 18.38
N CYS A 25 16.48 -0.29 19.41
CA CYS A 25 15.65 -1.48 19.30
C CYS A 25 14.26 -0.96 18.95
N VAL A 26 13.93 -1.01 17.66
CA VAL A 26 12.58 -0.76 17.18
C VAL A 26 11.73 -1.89 17.75
N THR A 27 11.24 -1.69 18.97
CA THR A 27 10.27 -2.58 19.58
C THR A 27 9.01 -2.41 18.74
N THR A 28 8.82 -3.35 17.81
CA THR A 28 7.62 -3.41 16.98
C THR A 28 6.46 -3.81 17.88
N SER A 29 5.88 -2.81 18.57
CA SER A 29 4.70 -3.01 19.38
C SER A 29 3.61 -3.62 18.51
N SER A 30 3.16 -4.82 18.89
CA SER A 30 2.00 -5.48 18.28
C SER A 30 0.68 -5.01 18.90
N GLY A 31 0.74 -4.01 19.78
CA GLY A 31 -0.43 -3.40 20.40
C GLY A 31 -1.21 -2.52 19.44
N PRO A 32 -2.44 -2.13 19.82
CA PRO A 32 -3.23 -1.16 19.09
C PRO A 32 -2.44 0.13 18.82
N THR A 33 -2.64 0.74 17.65
CA THR A 33 -2.10 2.08 17.41
C THR A 33 -2.74 3.12 18.32
N THR A 34 -2.07 4.25 18.48
CA THR A 34 -2.66 5.47 19.05
C THR A 34 -3.00 6.43 17.92
N PRO A 35 -4.17 7.09 17.95
CA PRO A 35 -4.49 8.17 17.02
C PRO A 35 -3.40 9.24 16.99
N ASN A 36 -3.06 9.75 15.81
CA ASN A 36 -2.24 10.94 15.70
C ASN A 36 -3.00 12.13 16.30
N VAL A 37 -2.23 13.04 16.92
CA VAL A 37 -2.74 14.36 17.26
C VAL A 37 -2.90 15.13 15.96
N SER A 38 -4.06 15.75 15.78
CA SER A 38 -4.31 16.57 14.60
C SER A 38 -3.50 17.86 14.69
N ILE A 39 -2.84 18.27 13.61
CA ILE A 39 -2.20 19.61 13.58
C ILE A 39 -3.25 20.74 13.69
N TYR A 40 -4.52 20.42 13.47
CA TYR A 40 -5.65 21.33 13.60
C TYR A 40 -6.12 21.52 15.07
N ASP A 41 -5.57 20.79 16.04
CA ASP A 41 -6.00 20.89 17.44
C ASP A 41 -5.64 22.27 18.04
N PRO A 42 -6.62 23.12 18.39
CA PRO A 42 -6.37 24.45 18.95
C PRO A 42 -5.73 24.44 20.34
N GLY A 43 -5.63 23.27 21.01
CA GLY A 43 -4.97 23.13 22.31
C GLY A 43 -3.45 23.05 22.26
N ALA A 44 -2.84 22.86 21.09
CA ALA A 44 -1.40 22.60 20.95
C ALA A 44 -0.51 23.87 20.83
N VAL A 45 -1.05 25.06 21.14
CA VAL A 45 -0.50 26.38 20.74
C VAL A 45 0.75 26.84 21.51
N ASP A 46 1.30 26.03 22.41
CA ASP A 46 2.50 26.41 23.18
C ASP A 46 3.84 26.12 22.45
N GLN A 47 3.79 25.63 21.21
CA GLN A 47 4.97 25.38 20.38
C GLN A 47 5.16 26.44 19.30
N GLN A 48 6.42 26.82 19.06
CA GLN A 48 6.78 27.69 17.94
C GLN A 48 6.51 26.96 16.61
N LEU A 49 5.42 27.33 15.94
CA LEU A 49 5.03 26.76 14.66
C LEU A 49 5.88 27.34 13.52
N SER A 50 6.21 26.50 12.56
CA SER A 50 6.79 26.91 11.28
C SER A 50 5.76 27.60 10.39
N ASP A 51 6.22 28.41 9.43
CA ASP A 51 5.34 29.10 8.47
C ASP A 51 4.44 28.13 7.67
N LEU A 52 4.97 26.94 7.32
CA LEU A 52 4.19 25.90 6.64
C LEU A 52 3.07 25.34 7.52
N GLN A 53 3.35 25.13 8.83
CA GLN A 53 2.32 24.68 9.78
C GLN A 53 1.22 25.73 9.96
N VAL A 54 1.59 27.02 10.08
CA VAL A 54 0.61 28.11 10.16
C VAL A 54 -0.29 28.14 8.92
N GLN A 55 0.29 28.00 7.73
CA GLN A 55 -0.49 27.93 6.49
C GLN A 55 -1.41 26.72 6.44
N ALA A 56 -0.91 25.52 6.75
CA ALA A 56 -1.70 24.29 6.76
C ALA A 56 -2.85 24.37 7.77
N ILE A 57 -2.61 24.89 8.98
CA ILE A 57 -3.63 25.13 10.00
C ILE A 57 -4.69 26.11 9.50
N GLY A 58 -4.29 27.21 8.85
CA GLY A 58 -5.23 28.15 8.25
C GLY A 58 -6.15 27.51 7.21
N ILE A 59 -5.62 26.62 6.37
CA ILE A 59 -6.41 25.87 5.38
C ILE A 59 -7.37 24.89 6.10
N LEU A 60 -6.89 24.14 7.10
CA LEU A 60 -7.72 23.22 7.87
C LEU A 60 -8.81 23.95 8.66
N GLN A 61 -8.54 25.15 9.18
CA GLN A 61 -9.54 26.02 9.81
C GLN A 61 -10.66 26.40 8.83
N GLN A 62 -10.33 26.72 7.57
CA GLN A 62 -11.33 26.99 6.54
C GLN A 62 -12.24 25.79 6.31
N ILE A 63 -11.67 24.59 6.15
CA ILE A 63 -12.45 23.34 6.03
C ILE A 63 -13.29 23.10 7.30
N GLY A 64 -12.69 23.31 8.48
CA GLY A 64 -13.30 23.06 9.78
C GLY A 64 -14.51 23.94 10.09
N THR A 65 -14.58 25.14 9.49
CA THR A 65 -15.78 26.00 9.56
C THR A 65 -17.02 25.37 8.92
N GLN A 66 -16.82 24.42 8.00
CA GLN A 66 -17.88 23.70 7.29
C GLN A 66 -18.07 22.29 7.87
N ASN A 67 -16.97 21.58 8.16
CA ASN A 67 -17.00 20.25 8.76
C ASN A 67 -15.78 20.04 9.66
N GLN A 68 -15.99 20.21 10.96
CA GLN A 68 -14.92 20.11 11.96
C GLN A 68 -14.33 18.70 12.03
N LEU A 69 -15.15 17.65 12.00
CA LEU A 69 -14.69 16.27 12.07
C LEU A 69 -13.76 15.93 10.89
N PHE A 70 -14.15 16.37 9.69
CA PHE A 70 -13.35 16.18 8.47
C PHE A 70 -12.00 16.87 8.57
N ALA A 71 -11.97 18.15 8.96
CA ALA A 71 -10.72 18.90 9.15
C ALA A 71 -9.82 18.27 10.22
N THR A 72 -10.40 17.85 11.34
CA THR A 72 -9.65 17.18 12.41
C THR A 72 -9.01 15.89 11.92
N ASP A 73 -9.74 15.03 11.21
CA ASP A 73 -9.21 13.73 10.75
C ASP A 73 -8.23 13.89 9.58
N LEU A 74 -8.43 14.90 8.72
CA LEU A 74 -7.46 15.29 7.69
C LEU A 74 -6.15 15.75 8.33
N GLY A 75 -6.21 16.57 9.38
CA GLY A 75 -5.02 17.03 10.12
C GLY A 75 -4.23 15.94 10.83
N LYS A 76 -4.74 14.69 10.92
CA LYS A 76 -4.02 13.53 11.47
C LYS A 76 -3.16 12.82 10.43
N LEU A 77 -3.32 13.12 9.15
CA LEU A 77 -2.60 12.44 8.08
C LEU A 77 -1.07 12.60 8.25
N PRO A 78 -0.27 11.53 8.04
CA PRO A 78 1.19 11.57 8.11
C PRO A 78 1.80 12.66 7.22
N GLU A 79 1.24 12.86 6.04
CA GLU A 79 1.67 13.88 5.09
C GLU A 79 1.57 15.29 5.69
N LEU A 80 0.61 15.53 6.59
CA LEU A 80 0.45 16.81 7.27
C LEU A 80 1.26 16.91 8.57
N GLN A 81 1.83 15.80 9.05
CA GLN A 81 2.81 15.82 10.15
C GLN A 81 4.21 16.21 9.67
N GLU A 82 4.52 15.90 8.41
CA GLU A 82 5.80 16.17 7.76
C GLU A 82 5.59 17.13 6.58
N LEU A 83 5.27 18.40 6.87
CA LEU A 83 4.90 19.37 5.84
C LEU A 83 6.09 19.73 4.94
N THR A 84 5.81 19.73 3.63
CA THR A 84 6.63 20.36 2.59
C THR A 84 5.79 21.42 1.86
N PRO A 85 6.40 22.35 1.11
CA PRO A 85 5.66 23.32 0.31
C PRO A 85 4.65 22.66 -0.66
N GLU A 86 5.04 21.54 -1.28
CA GLU A 86 4.18 20.78 -2.21
C GLU A 86 2.95 20.20 -1.52
N ARG A 87 3.11 19.73 -0.28
CA ARG A 87 2.00 19.18 0.53
C ARG A 87 1.04 20.26 1.00
N VAL A 88 1.55 21.44 1.34
CA VAL A 88 0.69 22.61 1.67
C VAL A 88 -0.10 23.06 0.44
N ASP A 89 0.53 23.09 -0.74
CA ASP A 89 -0.16 23.41 -1.99
C ASP A 89 -1.21 22.33 -2.37
N ALA A 90 -0.90 21.05 -2.17
CA ALA A 90 -1.87 19.96 -2.31
C ALA A 90 -3.05 20.10 -1.35
N LEU A 91 -2.81 20.45 -0.09
CA LEU A 91 -3.88 20.75 0.88
C LEU A 91 -4.72 21.96 0.45
N GLY A 92 -4.10 22.98 -0.13
CA GLY A 92 -4.80 24.13 -0.70
C GLY A 92 -5.69 23.73 -1.90
N ARG A 93 -5.23 22.86 -2.79
CA ARG A 93 -6.06 22.26 -3.85
C ARG A 93 -7.22 21.46 -3.27
N PHE A 94 -6.93 20.63 -2.28
CA PHE A 94 -7.91 19.80 -1.59
C PHE A 94 -9.04 20.65 -0.99
N ALA A 95 -8.70 21.74 -0.29
CA ALA A 95 -9.68 22.66 0.30
C ALA A 95 -10.56 23.36 -0.76
N ARG A 96 -10.00 23.70 -1.92
CA ARG A 96 -10.79 24.25 -3.05
C ARG A 96 -11.80 23.23 -3.57
N LEU A 97 -11.36 21.99 -3.81
CA LEU A 97 -12.25 20.91 -4.25
C LEU A 97 -13.36 20.64 -3.23
N TYR A 98 -13.00 20.59 -1.94
CA TYR A 98 -13.95 20.41 -0.86
C TYR A 98 -15.00 21.52 -0.84
N ARG A 99 -14.60 22.80 -0.92
CA ARG A 99 -15.54 23.92 -0.98
C ARG A 99 -16.48 23.84 -2.19
N ASP A 100 -15.94 23.47 -3.36
CA ASP A 100 -16.70 23.45 -4.61
C ASP A 100 -17.66 22.24 -4.69
N LYS A 101 -17.40 21.18 -3.91
CA LYS A 101 -18.12 19.88 -3.90
C LYS A 101 -18.42 19.37 -2.50
N GLN A 102 -18.77 20.28 -1.59
CA GLN A 102 -18.83 19.98 -0.16
C GLN A 102 -19.75 18.79 0.16
N LYS A 103 -20.94 18.74 -0.44
CA LYS A 103 -21.93 17.69 -0.18
C LYS A 103 -21.42 16.31 -0.59
N GLU A 104 -20.76 16.20 -1.73
CA GLU A 104 -20.20 14.95 -2.22
C GLU A 104 -19.03 14.48 -1.33
N PHE A 105 -18.19 15.40 -0.88
CA PHE A 105 -17.10 15.09 0.06
C PHE A 105 -17.62 14.66 1.43
N ASP A 106 -18.60 15.38 1.99
CA ASP A 106 -19.20 15.05 3.30
C ASP A 106 -19.81 13.64 3.26
N ALA A 107 -20.60 13.34 2.22
CA ALA A 107 -21.19 12.01 2.05
C ALA A 107 -20.14 10.90 1.90
N ALA A 108 -19.11 11.10 1.06
CA ALA A 108 -18.04 10.13 0.90
C ALA A 108 -17.22 9.97 2.20
N PHE A 109 -16.97 11.06 2.92
CA PHE A 109 -16.20 11.03 4.15
C PHE A 109 -16.93 10.28 5.27
N GLU A 110 -18.25 10.39 5.38
CA GLU A 110 -19.02 9.59 6.35
C GLU A 110 -18.73 8.09 6.20
N ASP A 111 -18.59 7.60 4.96
CA ASP A 111 -18.27 6.20 4.71
C ASP A 111 -16.78 5.90 4.89
N MET A 112 -15.88 6.79 4.48
CA MET A 112 -14.44 6.67 4.76
C MET A 112 -14.14 6.61 6.26
N TYR A 113 -14.86 7.40 7.05
CA TYR A 113 -14.65 7.51 8.50
C TYR A 113 -15.00 6.21 9.20
N LYS A 114 -16.01 5.47 8.71
CA LYS A 114 -16.41 4.14 9.22
C LYS A 114 -15.40 3.03 8.90
N VAL A 115 -14.45 3.25 7.99
CA VAL A 115 -13.42 2.24 7.66
C VAL A 115 -12.39 2.17 8.78
N GLY A 116 -12.28 0.99 9.37
CA GLY A 116 -11.43 0.77 10.54
C GLY A 116 -12.13 1.20 11.83
N LYS A 117 -11.34 1.31 12.91
CA LYS A 117 -11.82 1.76 14.23
C LYS A 117 -11.30 3.18 14.51
N PRO A 118 -12.11 4.25 14.36
CA PRO A 118 -11.64 5.63 14.51
C PRO A 118 -10.92 5.94 15.82
N GLU A 119 -11.31 5.27 16.90
CA GLU A 119 -10.75 5.39 18.24
C GLU A 119 -9.39 4.70 18.42
N VAL A 120 -9.03 3.77 17.54
CA VAL A 120 -7.75 3.03 17.58
C VAL A 120 -6.81 3.47 16.47
N ARG A 121 -7.33 3.69 15.25
CA ARG A 121 -6.50 3.93 14.07
C ARG A 121 -5.70 5.22 14.22
N ARG A 122 -4.46 5.19 13.73
CA ARG A 122 -3.57 6.35 13.74
C ARG A 122 -4.16 7.54 12.95
N TYR A 123 -4.79 7.26 11.81
CA TYR A 123 -5.47 8.22 10.94
C TYR A 123 -6.43 7.48 9.98
N CYS A 124 -7.25 8.23 9.24
CA CYS A 124 -8.14 7.67 8.23
C CYS A 124 -7.42 7.31 6.94
N THR A 125 -7.21 6.02 6.72
CA THR A 125 -6.51 5.54 5.52
C THR A 125 -7.24 5.83 4.22
N PRO A 126 -8.57 5.68 4.11
CA PRO A 126 -9.27 6.14 2.90
C PRO A 126 -9.12 7.65 2.67
N LEU A 127 -9.16 8.49 3.71
CA LEU A 127 -8.94 9.92 3.54
C LEU A 127 -7.50 10.22 3.07
N GLN A 128 -6.50 9.50 3.61
CA GLN A 128 -5.12 9.57 3.14
C GLN A 128 -5.02 9.22 1.64
N ALA A 129 -5.67 8.13 1.25
CA ALA A 129 -5.68 7.67 -0.13
C ALA A 129 -6.34 8.69 -1.07
N LEU A 130 -7.39 9.39 -0.62
CA LEU A 130 -8.00 10.49 -1.37
C LEU A 130 -7.05 11.70 -1.47
N PHE A 131 -6.37 12.05 -0.38
CA PHE A 131 -5.39 13.13 -0.34
C PHE A 131 -4.23 12.86 -1.31
N TRP A 132 -3.74 11.62 -1.40
CA TRP A 132 -2.72 11.24 -2.37
C TRP A 132 -3.13 11.51 -3.81
N LEU A 133 -4.39 11.27 -4.19
CA LEU A 133 -4.85 11.61 -5.54
C LEU A 133 -4.76 13.13 -5.81
N VAL A 134 -4.97 13.98 -4.81
CA VAL A 134 -4.81 15.44 -4.96
C VAL A 134 -3.33 15.86 -4.98
N GLU A 135 -2.50 15.21 -4.15
CA GLU A 135 -1.05 15.37 -4.13
C GLU A 135 -0.43 15.01 -5.49
N ASP A 136 -0.90 13.91 -6.10
CA ASP A 136 -0.47 13.41 -7.40
C ASP A 136 -1.14 14.12 -8.59
N ASN A 137 -1.94 15.16 -8.32
CA ASN A 137 -2.68 15.95 -9.32
C ASN A 137 -3.67 15.13 -10.18
N GLU A 138 -4.20 14.02 -9.64
CA GLU A 138 -5.22 13.16 -10.27
C GLU A 138 -6.65 13.65 -9.95
N ILE A 139 -6.94 14.92 -10.27
CA ILE A 139 -8.21 15.58 -9.91
C ILE A 139 -9.42 14.86 -10.53
N GLU A 140 -9.31 14.35 -11.75
CA GLU A 140 -10.38 13.58 -12.39
C GLU A 140 -10.72 12.30 -11.61
N SER A 141 -9.70 11.60 -11.08
CA SER A 141 -9.87 10.42 -10.23
C SER A 141 -10.57 10.78 -8.92
N VAL A 142 -10.22 11.92 -8.31
CA VAL A 142 -10.91 12.45 -7.11
C VAL A 142 -12.39 12.66 -7.41
N MET A 143 -12.72 13.37 -8.48
CA MET A 143 -14.11 13.66 -8.86
C MET A 143 -14.89 12.37 -9.17
N ALA A 144 -14.24 11.41 -9.82
CA ALA A 144 -14.82 10.11 -10.12
C ALA A 144 -15.14 9.32 -8.84
N VAL A 145 -14.25 9.36 -7.83
CA VAL A 145 -14.47 8.72 -6.52
C VAL A 145 -15.55 9.44 -5.71
N MET A 146 -15.57 10.78 -5.68
CA MET A 146 -16.56 11.54 -4.90
C MET A 146 -17.99 11.40 -5.44
N LYS A 147 -18.15 11.25 -6.76
CA LYS A 147 -19.49 11.10 -7.37
C LYS A 147 -20.20 9.81 -6.94
N ASP A 148 -19.44 8.74 -6.73
CA ASP A 148 -19.95 7.41 -6.40
C ASP A 148 -18.86 6.66 -5.63
N TYR A 149 -18.80 6.97 -4.32
CA TYR A 149 -17.75 6.48 -3.45
C TYR A 149 -17.91 4.99 -3.20
N SER A 150 -16.82 4.26 -3.40
CA SER A 150 -16.60 2.98 -2.75
C SER A 150 -15.14 2.85 -2.38
N LEU A 151 -14.87 2.15 -1.27
CA LEU A 151 -13.50 1.91 -0.82
C LEU A 151 -12.66 1.23 -1.92
N ASN A 152 -13.20 0.20 -2.56
CA ASN A 152 -12.48 -0.52 -3.63
C ASN A 152 -12.10 0.41 -4.79
N ARG A 153 -13.02 1.28 -5.24
CA ARG A 153 -12.73 2.23 -6.31
C ARG A 153 -11.64 3.22 -5.92
N LEU A 154 -11.70 3.78 -4.72
CA LEU A 154 -10.68 4.69 -4.21
C LEU A 154 -9.30 4.00 -4.16
N LEU A 155 -9.23 2.79 -3.62
CA LEU A 155 -7.97 2.02 -3.55
C LEU A 155 -7.48 1.66 -4.96
N LYS A 156 -8.35 1.34 -5.91
CA LYS A 156 -7.93 1.10 -7.31
C LYS A 156 -7.19 2.30 -7.92
N TYR A 157 -7.61 3.53 -7.61
CA TYR A 157 -6.93 4.73 -8.13
C TYR A 157 -5.65 5.07 -7.36
N SER A 158 -5.66 4.93 -6.03
CA SER A 158 -4.61 5.46 -5.15
C SER A 158 -3.55 4.44 -4.75
N TRP A 159 -3.89 3.15 -4.75
CA TRP A 159 -3.05 2.04 -4.28
C TRP A 159 -2.54 1.22 -5.47
N LYS A 160 -1.90 1.89 -6.43
CA LYS A 160 -1.37 1.23 -7.63
C LYS A 160 -0.14 0.39 -7.23
N SER A 161 -0.18 -0.89 -7.52
CA SER A 161 0.96 -1.81 -7.33
C SER A 161 1.99 -1.66 -8.46
N GLU A 162 3.17 -2.23 -8.29
CA GLU A 162 4.17 -2.31 -9.39
C GLU A 162 3.58 -2.97 -10.65
N THR A 163 2.73 -3.98 -10.48
CA THR A 163 2.06 -4.66 -11.59
C THR A 163 1.03 -3.77 -12.29
N ASP A 164 0.25 -2.97 -11.53
CA ASP A 164 -0.68 -2.00 -12.15
C ASP A 164 0.07 -0.96 -12.98
N LEU A 165 1.29 -0.65 -12.57
CA LEU A 165 2.14 0.34 -13.21
C LEU A 165 2.86 -0.21 -14.44
N GLU A 166 3.33 -1.45 -14.36
CA GLU A 166 3.85 -2.19 -15.51
C GLU A 166 2.75 -2.33 -16.58
N ASP A 167 1.52 -2.67 -16.19
CA ASP A 167 0.37 -2.71 -17.11
C ASP A 167 0.09 -1.35 -17.77
N LEU A 168 0.12 -0.26 -16.99
CA LEU A 168 -0.05 1.08 -17.53
C LEU A 168 1.07 1.46 -18.51
N TRP A 169 2.32 1.13 -18.20
CA TRP A 169 3.46 1.33 -19.09
C TRP A 169 3.29 0.52 -20.38
N MET A 170 2.97 -0.77 -20.28
CA MET A 170 2.77 -1.64 -21.44
C MET A 170 1.67 -1.13 -22.36
N ARG A 171 0.53 -0.67 -21.82
CA ARG A 171 -0.55 -0.07 -22.61
C ARG A 171 -0.08 1.15 -23.39
N LYS A 172 0.73 2.01 -22.77
CA LYS A 172 1.28 3.21 -23.41
C LYS A 172 2.26 2.84 -24.54
N GLU A 173 3.18 1.91 -24.27
CA GLU A 173 4.16 1.47 -25.27
C GLU A 173 3.50 0.71 -26.43
N ALA A 174 2.54 -0.17 -26.13
CA ALA A 174 1.74 -0.86 -27.13
C ALA A 174 0.97 0.12 -28.03
N SER A 175 0.38 1.18 -27.46
CA SER A 175 -0.31 2.21 -28.25
C SER A 175 0.63 2.92 -29.24
N LYS A 176 1.85 3.25 -28.80
CA LYS A 176 2.89 3.83 -29.67
C LYS A 176 3.34 2.85 -30.75
N LEU A 177 3.49 1.58 -30.41
CA LEU A 177 3.83 0.52 -31.36
C LEU A 177 2.79 0.40 -32.47
N ILE A 178 1.50 0.32 -32.12
CA ILE A 178 0.40 0.24 -33.08
C ILE A 178 0.46 1.43 -34.06
N GLY A 179 0.64 2.65 -33.54
CA GLY A 179 0.75 3.85 -34.37
C GLY A 179 2.02 3.92 -35.24
N SER A 180 3.00 3.06 -34.98
CA SER A 180 4.30 3.04 -35.67
C SER A 180 4.47 1.86 -36.64
N CYS A 181 3.47 0.98 -36.76
CA CYS A 181 3.53 -0.19 -37.61
C CYS A 181 3.56 0.24 -39.10
N THR A 182 4.63 -0.12 -39.81
CA THR A 182 4.84 0.23 -41.23
C THR A 182 4.56 -0.96 -42.16
N ASP A 183 4.53 -2.18 -41.65
CA ASP A 183 4.26 -3.40 -42.41
C ASP A 183 2.75 -3.72 -42.42
N PRO A 184 2.08 -3.77 -43.60
CA PRO A 184 0.66 -4.07 -43.70
C PRO A 184 0.23 -5.46 -43.21
N GLU A 185 1.06 -6.48 -43.36
CA GLU A 185 0.73 -7.85 -42.91
C GLU A 185 0.86 -7.96 -41.39
N VAL A 186 1.85 -7.28 -40.80
CA VAL A 186 1.93 -7.13 -39.35
C VAL A 186 0.76 -6.33 -38.81
N GLN A 187 0.38 -5.22 -39.46
CA GLN A 187 -0.78 -4.43 -39.05
C GLN A 187 -2.06 -5.27 -39.05
N LYS A 188 -2.27 -6.08 -40.09
CA LYS A 188 -3.37 -7.03 -40.16
C LYS A 188 -3.32 -8.06 -39.03
N THR A 189 -2.14 -8.55 -38.66
CA THR A 189 -1.96 -9.44 -37.50
C THR A 189 -2.34 -8.74 -36.20
N ILE A 190 -1.91 -7.50 -35.98
CA ILE A 190 -2.28 -6.67 -34.82
C ILE A 190 -3.79 -6.45 -34.75
N ASP A 191 -4.45 -6.22 -35.89
CA ASP A 191 -5.90 -6.04 -35.95
C ASP A 191 -6.68 -7.34 -35.75
N GLN A 192 -6.07 -8.49 -36.05
CA GLN A 192 -6.60 -9.82 -35.74
C GLN A 192 -6.36 -10.23 -34.29
N MET A 193 -5.32 -9.70 -33.64
CA MET A 193 -5.11 -9.91 -32.22
C MET A 193 -6.30 -9.35 -31.45
N ASP A 194 -6.85 -10.16 -30.55
CA ASP A 194 -7.96 -9.74 -29.72
C ASP A 194 -7.47 -8.67 -28.74
N ARG A 195 -7.90 -7.42 -28.97
CA ARG A 195 -7.59 -6.29 -28.07
C ARG A 195 -8.26 -6.43 -26.70
N GLN A 196 -9.17 -7.39 -26.53
CA GLN A 196 -9.75 -7.77 -25.24
C GLN A 196 -8.92 -8.82 -24.50
N ASN A 197 -7.90 -9.41 -25.14
CA ASN A 197 -6.96 -10.30 -24.47
C ASN A 197 -6.10 -9.51 -23.47
N GLU A 198 -6.13 -9.93 -22.20
CA GLU A 198 -5.34 -9.32 -21.11
C GLU A 198 -3.84 -9.27 -21.42
N TYR A 199 -3.34 -10.17 -22.26
CA TYR A 199 -1.95 -10.28 -22.66
C TYR A 199 -1.64 -9.65 -24.02
N PHE A 200 -2.59 -8.93 -24.63
CA PHE A 200 -2.38 -8.28 -25.93
C PHE A 200 -1.16 -7.36 -25.93
N HIS A 201 -1.02 -6.50 -24.92
CA HIS A 201 0.08 -5.55 -24.83
C HIS A 201 1.44 -6.24 -24.68
N TRP A 202 1.51 -7.27 -23.84
CA TRP A 202 2.70 -8.12 -23.69
C TRP A 202 3.10 -8.79 -25.01
N SER A 203 2.11 -9.40 -25.68
CA SER A 203 2.32 -10.11 -26.94
C SER A 203 2.81 -9.16 -28.03
N LEU A 204 2.26 -7.94 -28.09
CA LEU A 204 2.66 -6.94 -29.05
C LEU A 204 4.09 -6.43 -28.81
N ILE A 205 4.47 -6.17 -27.55
CA ILE A 205 5.83 -5.76 -27.21
C ILE A 205 6.82 -6.85 -27.60
N GLY A 206 6.58 -8.10 -27.20
CA GLY A 206 7.44 -9.23 -27.60
C GLY A 206 7.49 -9.46 -29.11
N PHE A 207 6.37 -9.27 -29.82
CA PHE A 207 6.35 -9.34 -31.28
C PHE A 207 7.21 -8.25 -31.93
N SER A 208 7.20 -7.01 -31.39
CA SER A 208 8.06 -5.93 -31.90
C SER A 208 9.55 -6.19 -31.71
N GLU A 209 9.94 -7.05 -30.75
CA GLU A 209 11.32 -7.48 -30.59
C GLU A 209 11.72 -8.55 -31.61
N LEU A 210 10.76 -9.38 -32.04
CA LEU A 210 10.97 -10.41 -33.07
C LEU A 210 11.00 -9.83 -34.49
N GLU A 211 10.17 -8.81 -34.76
CA GLU A 211 10.01 -8.18 -36.08
C GLU A 211 10.28 -6.66 -36.03
N PRO A 212 11.48 -6.21 -35.60
CA PRO A 212 11.74 -4.79 -35.35
C PRO A 212 11.62 -3.91 -36.59
N GLN A 213 11.82 -4.46 -37.80
CA GLN A 213 11.69 -3.72 -39.06
C GLN A 213 10.25 -3.36 -39.42
N ALA A 214 9.26 -4.01 -38.79
CA ALA A 214 7.85 -3.72 -39.00
C ALA A 214 7.36 -2.47 -38.24
N PHE A 215 8.19 -1.90 -37.37
CA PHE A 215 7.85 -0.79 -36.49
C PHE A 215 8.87 0.35 -36.64
N SER A 216 8.39 1.59 -36.79
CA SER A 216 9.27 2.77 -36.75
C SER A 216 9.58 3.22 -35.31
N TYR A 217 8.92 2.64 -34.30
CA TYR A 217 9.12 2.92 -32.89
C TYR A 217 9.71 1.70 -32.19
N LYS A 218 10.66 1.94 -31.27
CA LYS A 218 11.20 0.92 -30.37
C LYS A 218 10.69 1.18 -28.95
N PRO A 219 10.03 0.21 -28.29
CA PRO A 219 9.61 0.34 -26.90
C PRO A 219 10.80 0.64 -26.00
N LYS A 220 10.60 1.54 -25.04
CA LYS A 220 11.62 1.80 -24.02
C LYS A 220 11.52 0.75 -22.92
N PRO A 221 12.64 0.23 -22.40
CA PRO A 221 12.61 -0.65 -21.22
C PRO A 221 11.85 -0.01 -20.06
N PHE A 222 11.14 -0.83 -19.29
CA PHE A 222 10.37 -0.36 -18.14
C PHE A 222 11.26 0.44 -17.16
N GLU A 223 12.48 -0.04 -16.91
CA GLU A 223 13.45 0.60 -16.02
C GLU A 223 13.94 1.97 -16.51
N GLU A 224 13.91 2.22 -17.82
CA GLU A 224 14.26 3.54 -18.38
C GLU A 224 13.08 4.50 -18.25
N GLU A 225 11.86 4.04 -18.51
CA GLU A 225 10.68 4.88 -18.32
C GLU A 225 10.50 5.24 -16.85
N MET A 226 10.88 4.36 -15.91
CA MET A 226 10.87 4.59 -14.46
C MET A 226 11.73 5.80 -14.03
N LYS A 227 12.67 6.24 -14.88
CA LYS A 227 13.48 7.44 -14.63
C LYS A 227 12.84 8.72 -15.18
N SER A 228 11.75 8.61 -15.94
CA SER A 228 11.09 9.76 -16.54
C SER A 228 10.27 10.55 -15.50
N PRO A 229 10.10 11.88 -15.66
CA PRO A 229 9.21 12.68 -14.80
C PRO A 229 7.77 12.17 -14.78
N SER A 230 7.34 11.53 -15.88
CA SER A 230 5.99 10.96 -15.97
C SER A 230 5.77 9.80 -15.00
N LEU A 231 6.86 9.18 -14.51
CA LEU A 231 6.83 8.12 -13.51
C LEU A 231 7.30 8.59 -12.12
N GLU A 232 7.44 9.90 -11.87
CA GLU A 232 7.66 10.40 -10.51
C GLU A 232 6.50 10.02 -9.56
N ILE A 233 5.27 10.02 -10.06
CA ILE A 233 4.07 9.54 -9.35
C ILE A 233 4.24 8.06 -8.95
N ILE A 234 4.88 7.27 -9.81
CA ILE A 234 5.14 5.85 -9.53
C ILE A 234 6.11 5.71 -8.38
N ARG A 235 7.25 6.40 -8.44
CA ARG A 235 8.24 6.35 -7.36
C ARG A 235 7.62 6.82 -6.05
N LYS A 236 6.91 7.96 -6.06
CA LYS A 236 6.17 8.45 -4.88
C LYS A 236 5.22 7.40 -4.33
N ASN A 237 4.49 6.71 -5.20
CA ASN A 237 3.60 5.65 -4.76
C ASN A 237 4.37 4.46 -4.17
N MET A 238 5.48 4.01 -4.76
CA MET A 238 6.32 2.96 -4.18
C MET A 238 6.86 3.36 -2.80
N ASP A 239 7.38 4.59 -2.67
CA ASP A 239 7.92 5.14 -1.43
C ASP A 239 6.88 5.11 -0.29
N ARG A 240 5.60 5.35 -0.60
CA ARG A 240 4.50 5.23 0.38
C ARG A 240 4.40 3.82 0.98
N TRP A 241 4.86 2.78 0.29
CA TRP A 241 4.73 1.36 0.69
C TRP A 241 6.02 0.72 1.20
N GLU A 242 7.09 1.49 1.41
CA GLU A 242 8.39 0.96 1.84
C GLU A 242 8.55 0.84 3.36
N ASP A 243 7.99 1.76 4.14
CA ASP A 243 8.13 1.72 5.60
C ASP A 243 7.15 0.75 6.25
N PHE A 244 7.67 -0.26 6.96
CA PHE A 244 6.85 -1.29 7.60
C PHE A 244 5.88 -0.74 8.64
N ASN A 245 6.32 0.21 9.47
CA ASN A 245 5.52 0.71 10.57
C ASN A 245 4.38 1.58 10.06
N GLU A 246 4.66 2.40 9.05
CA GLU A 246 3.71 3.28 8.42
C GLU A 246 2.69 2.47 7.61
N VAL A 247 3.15 1.52 6.79
CA VAL A 247 2.24 0.62 6.06
C VAL A 247 1.33 -0.13 7.02
N THR A 248 1.87 -0.76 8.06
CA THR A 248 1.02 -1.50 9.01
C THR A 248 0.09 -0.60 9.82
N SER A 249 0.35 0.72 9.90
CA SER A 249 -0.58 1.71 10.45
C SER A 249 -1.69 2.09 9.46
N ARG A 250 -1.39 2.07 8.15
CA ARG A 250 -2.39 2.21 7.08
C ARG A 250 -3.33 1.01 7.00
N LEU A 251 -2.84 -0.20 7.29
CA LEU A 251 -3.63 -1.43 7.23
C LEU A 251 -4.56 -1.59 8.45
N ASN A 252 -5.37 -0.56 8.74
CA ASN A 252 -6.19 -0.42 9.94
C ASN A 252 -7.65 -0.93 9.79
N ALA A 253 -7.96 -1.63 8.70
CA ALA A 253 -9.24 -2.29 8.47
C ALA A 253 -9.04 -3.62 7.73
N ALA A 254 -10.03 -4.51 7.82
CA ALA A 254 -9.97 -5.84 7.22
C ALA A 254 -9.84 -5.77 5.68
N GLU A 255 -10.62 -4.90 5.05
CA GLU A 255 -10.61 -4.66 3.60
C GLU A 255 -9.25 -4.12 3.14
N LEU A 256 -8.61 -3.27 3.94
CA LEU A 256 -7.29 -2.69 3.65
C LEU A 256 -6.20 -3.75 3.72
N VAL A 257 -6.22 -4.60 4.75
CA VAL A 257 -5.30 -5.74 4.89
C VAL A 257 -5.46 -6.70 3.71
N HIS A 258 -6.71 -7.06 3.38
CA HIS A 258 -7.00 -7.94 2.25
C HIS A 258 -6.44 -7.38 0.94
N ARG A 259 -6.77 -6.12 0.63
CA ARG A 259 -6.31 -5.43 -0.59
C ARG A 259 -4.79 -5.38 -0.66
N PHE A 260 -4.13 -5.09 0.45
CA PHE A 260 -2.67 -5.04 0.47
C PHE A 260 -2.03 -6.41 0.23
N VAL A 261 -2.53 -7.46 0.88
CA VAL A 261 -1.99 -8.82 0.66
C VAL A 261 -2.22 -9.25 -0.78
N ASP A 262 -3.40 -8.98 -1.35
CA ASP A 262 -3.73 -9.36 -2.72
C ASP A 262 -2.85 -8.65 -3.77
N ASN A 263 -2.63 -7.35 -3.60
CA ASN A 263 -1.88 -6.54 -4.56
C ASN A 263 -0.36 -6.67 -4.44
N TRP A 264 0.19 -6.87 -3.23
CA TRP A 264 1.64 -6.79 -3.00
C TRP A 264 2.30 -8.12 -2.72
N PHE A 265 1.57 -9.17 -2.32
CA PHE A 265 2.21 -10.45 -2.04
C PHE A 265 2.13 -11.40 -3.24
N LYS A 266 3.24 -12.10 -3.49
CA LYS A 266 3.34 -13.20 -4.45
C LYS A 266 3.45 -14.51 -3.67
N TYR A 267 2.67 -15.52 -4.05
CA TYR A 267 2.73 -16.81 -3.38
C TYR A 267 4.07 -17.49 -3.70
N GLN A 268 4.83 -17.83 -2.65
CA GLN A 268 6.07 -18.58 -2.76
C GLN A 268 6.21 -19.51 -1.56
N ARG A 269 6.32 -20.81 -1.85
CA ARG A 269 6.62 -21.82 -0.83
C ARG A 269 8.01 -21.59 -0.23
N GLY A 270 8.16 -21.84 1.07
CA GLY A 270 9.45 -21.70 1.73
C GLY A 270 9.37 -21.84 3.24
N ARG A 271 10.34 -21.25 3.96
CA ARG A 271 10.26 -21.17 5.42
C ARG A 271 9.20 -20.15 5.86
N ASN A 272 8.67 -20.37 7.06
CA ASN A 272 7.85 -19.36 7.73
C ASN A 272 8.67 -18.08 7.95
N LYS A 273 8.05 -16.94 7.67
CA LYS A 273 8.63 -15.61 7.78
C LYS A 273 7.86 -14.83 8.84
N SER A 274 8.57 -14.01 9.60
CA SER A 274 7.92 -13.01 10.46
C SER A 274 7.09 -12.01 9.63
N PRO A 275 6.18 -11.24 10.25
CA PRO A 275 5.46 -10.17 9.55
C PRO A 275 6.40 -9.19 8.82
N TYR A 276 7.50 -8.79 9.46
CA TYR A 276 8.48 -7.88 8.85
C TYR A 276 9.21 -8.51 7.65
N GLU A 277 9.69 -9.75 7.76
CA GLU A 277 10.34 -10.46 6.65
C GLU A 277 9.36 -10.70 5.48
N SER A 278 8.09 -11.00 5.80
CA SER A 278 7.01 -11.15 4.82
C SER A 278 6.78 -9.85 4.06
N PHE A 279 6.65 -8.73 4.79
CA PHE A 279 6.51 -7.41 4.20
C PHE A 279 7.72 -7.01 3.33
N ARG A 280 8.94 -7.26 3.78
CA ARG A 280 10.16 -6.86 3.04
C ARG A 280 10.37 -7.69 1.78
N SER A 281 10.07 -8.99 1.85
CA SER A 281 10.31 -9.88 0.70
C SER A 281 9.14 -9.95 -0.27
N LYS A 282 7.91 -9.60 0.17
CA LYS A 282 6.67 -9.69 -0.62
C LYS A 282 6.37 -11.07 -1.23
N LYS A 283 7.14 -12.10 -0.86
CA LYS A 283 7.00 -13.47 -1.35
C LYS A 283 6.72 -14.38 -0.16
N VAL A 284 5.52 -14.92 -0.07
CA VAL A 284 5.05 -15.59 1.16
C VAL A 284 4.25 -16.84 0.86
N GLN A 285 4.21 -17.75 1.82
CA GLN A 285 3.26 -18.86 1.85
C GLN A 285 2.11 -18.55 2.81
N CYS A 286 1.08 -19.41 2.80
CA CYS A 286 -0.17 -19.23 3.53
C CYS A 286 0.02 -18.88 5.02
N ILE A 287 0.92 -19.58 5.72
CA ILE A 287 1.24 -19.31 7.14
C ILE A 287 1.82 -17.90 7.32
N SER A 288 2.87 -17.54 6.56
CA SER A 288 3.54 -16.23 6.67
C SER A 288 2.59 -15.06 6.34
N SER A 289 1.72 -15.22 5.33
CA SER A 289 0.69 -14.23 5.03
C SER A 289 -0.37 -14.14 6.14
N ALA A 290 -0.79 -15.27 6.71
CA ALA A 290 -1.76 -15.29 7.81
C ALA A 290 -1.21 -14.57 9.05
N GLU A 291 0.06 -14.80 9.40
CA GLU A 291 0.74 -14.10 10.50
C GLU A 291 0.88 -12.60 10.24
N PHE A 292 1.23 -12.20 9.02
CA PHE A 292 1.24 -10.78 8.64
C PHE A 292 -0.15 -10.14 8.76
N GLY A 293 -1.19 -10.82 8.26
CA GLY A 293 -2.58 -10.36 8.36
C GLY A 293 -3.03 -10.18 9.81
N LYS A 294 -2.78 -11.19 10.66
CA LYS A 294 -3.07 -11.14 12.09
C LYS A 294 -2.34 -9.98 12.77
N TYR A 295 -1.06 -9.76 12.45
CA TYR A 295 -0.28 -8.65 12.99
C TYR A 295 -0.95 -7.31 12.70
N CYS A 296 -1.33 -7.05 11.44
CA CYS A 296 -1.98 -5.81 11.04
C CYS A 296 -3.35 -5.63 11.71
N LEU A 297 -4.18 -6.67 11.70
CA LEU A 297 -5.52 -6.63 12.30
C LEU A 297 -5.48 -6.43 13.81
N LYS A 298 -4.51 -7.03 14.50
CA LYS A 298 -4.31 -6.84 15.94
C LYS A 298 -3.87 -5.40 16.24
N LYS A 299 -2.94 -4.86 15.45
CA LYS A 299 -2.48 -3.46 15.54
C LYS A 299 -3.62 -2.46 15.26
N ALA A 300 -4.60 -2.87 14.45
CA ALA A 300 -5.82 -2.12 14.19
C ALA A 300 -6.91 -2.28 15.28
N GLY A 301 -6.63 -3.00 16.36
CA GLY A 301 -7.53 -3.15 17.51
C GLY A 301 -8.62 -4.21 17.34
N TYR A 302 -8.51 -5.11 16.37
CA TYR A 302 -9.45 -6.22 16.22
C TYR A 302 -9.10 -7.41 17.12
N GLU A 303 -10.13 -8.14 17.55
CA GLU A 303 -9.96 -9.51 18.01
C GLU A 303 -9.67 -10.39 16.79
N THR A 304 -8.58 -11.15 16.84
CA THR A 304 -8.04 -11.86 15.66
C THR A 304 -7.90 -13.35 15.91
N PHE A 305 -7.92 -14.13 14.83
CA PHE A 305 -7.63 -15.55 14.85
C PHE A 305 -6.67 -15.95 13.72
N ILE A 306 -6.01 -17.09 13.90
CA ILE A 306 -5.43 -17.90 12.83
C ILE A 306 -6.10 -19.26 12.90
N ALA A 307 -6.44 -19.82 11.74
CA ALA A 307 -7.01 -21.16 11.64
C ALA A 307 -6.38 -21.90 10.47
N SER A 308 -6.30 -23.23 10.61
CA SER A 308 -5.78 -24.12 9.58
C SER A 308 -6.74 -25.28 9.33
N ALA A 309 -6.74 -25.74 8.09
CA ALA A 309 -7.35 -27.01 7.70
C ALA A 309 -6.24 -27.93 7.19
N ASP A 310 -6.06 -29.09 7.84
CA ASP A 310 -5.12 -30.13 7.43
C ASP A 310 -5.88 -31.27 6.75
N TRP A 311 -5.45 -31.73 5.58
CA TRP A 311 -6.05 -32.89 4.90
C TRP A 311 -4.98 -33.95 4.56
N SER A 312 -5.43 -35.16 4.22
CA SER A 312 -4.52 -36.21 3.78
C SER A 312 -3.87 -35.85 2.45
N GLY A 313 -2.54 -35.67 2.43
CA GLY A 313 -1.78 -35.36 1.23
C GLY A 313 -0.27 -35.34 1.50
N PRO A 314 0.56 -35.05 0.48
CA PRO A 314 1.98 -34.82 0.67
C PRO A 314 2.21 -33.72 1.71
N VAL A 315 3.20 -33.89 2.60
CA VAL A 315 3.50 -32.96 3.71
C VAL A 315 3.64 -31.50 3.24
N CYS A 316 4.09 -31.28 2.00
CA CYS A 316 4.28 -29.95 1.43
C CYS A 316 3.00 -29.28 0.91
N CYS A 317 1.86 -29.98 0.91
CA CYS A 317 0.58 -29.55 0.33
C CYS A 317 -0.63 -30.07 1.15
N SER A 318 -0.42 -30.46 2.42
CA SER A 318 -1.44 -31.10 3.25
C SER A 318 -2.14 -30.14 4.21
N ASP A 319 -1.82 -28.84 4.18
CA ASP A 319 -2.42 -27.84 5.04
C ASP A 319 -2.65 -26.51 4.31
N HIS A 320 -3.61 -25.74 4.81
CA HIS A 320 -3.80 -24.33 4.44
C HIS A 320 -4.22 -23.50 5.63
N THR A 321 -3.55 -22.37 5.78
CA THR A 321 -3.66 -21.48 6.94
C THR A 321 -4.16 -20.13 6.49
N GLY A 322 -5.13 -19.59 7.23
CA GLY A 322 -5.62 -18.24 7.05
C GLY A 322 -5.77 -17.49 8.36
N SER A 323 -5.98 -16.18 8.28
CA SER A 323 -6.23 -15.31 9.43
C SER A 323 -7.39 -14.36 9.20
N GLY A 324 -7.97 -13.88 10.29
CA GLY A 324 -9.17 -13.08 10.23
C GLY A 324 -9.51 -12.40 11.55
N ILE A 325 -10.72 -11.85 11.61
CA ILE A 325 -11.26 -11.17 12.78
C ILE A 325 -12.50 -11.86 13.34
N VAL A 326 -12.70 -11.74 14.64
CA VAL A 326 -13.96 -12.08 15.30
C VAL A 326 -14.78 -10.81 15.45
N GLN A 327 -16.00 -10.80 14.91
CA GLN A 327 -16.91 -9.67 15.01
C GLN A 327 -18.32 -10.17 15.30
N ASN A 328 -18.92 -9.70 16.39
CA ASN A 328 -20.27 -10.11 16.82
C ASN A 328 -20.42 -11.64 16.95
N GLY A 329 -19.38 -12.32 17.47
CA GLY A 329 -19.33 -13.77 17.60
C GLY A 329 -19.20 -14.56 16.30
N LYS A 330 -18.97 -13.89 15.17
CA LYS A 330 -18.78 -14.51 13.85
C LYS A 330 -17.35 -14.32 13.36
N TYR A 331 -16.92 -15.20 12.46
CA TYR A 331 -15.57 -15.24 11.92
C TYR A 331 -15.52 -14.68 10.51
N LEU A 332 -14.74 -13.62 10.29
CA LEU A 332 -14.46 -13.09 8.96
C LEU A 332 -13.02 -13.44 8.59
N LEU A 333 -12.84 -14.21 7.52
CA LEU A 333 -11.53 -14.61 7.00
C LEU A 333 -11.01 -13.52 6.06
N VAL A 334 -9.92 -12.86 6.47
CA VAL A 334 -9.37 -11.66 5.81
C VAL A 334 -8.17 -12.01 4.93
N VAL A 335 -7.35 -12.95 5.39
CA VAL A 335 -6.21 -13.47 4.65
C VAL A 335 -6.37 -14.97 4.47
N ASP A 336 -6.69 -15.36 3.24
CA ASP A 336 -6.77 -16.73 2.73
C ASP A 336 -5.94 -16.78 1.45
N PHE A 337 -4.63 -16.71 1.65
CA PHE A 337 -3.66 -16.50 0.58
C PHE A 337 -3.05 -17.82 0.14
N GLY A 338 -3.29 -18.17 -1.12
CA GLY A 338 -2.78 -19.39 -1.76
C GLY A 338 -2.21 -19.10 -3.14
N GLU A 339 -1.99 -20.17 -3.91
CA GLU A 339 -1.50 -20.08 -5.30
C GLU A 339 -2.43 -19.26 -6.22
N SER A 340 -3.71 -19.19 -5.88
CA SER A 340 -4.73 -18.45 -6.63
C SER A 340 -4.94 -16.99 -6.14
N GLY A 341 -4.01 -16.45 -5.34
CA GLY A 341 -4.18 -15.13 -4.71
C GLY A 341 -4.88 -15.15 -3.36
N ASN A 342 -5.30 -13.97 -2.88
CA ASN A 342 -5.95 -13.82 -1.58
C ASN A 342 -7.48 -13.92 -1.70
N ARG A 343 -8.15 -14.51 -0.71
CA ARG A 343 -9.62 -14.49 -0.63
C ARG A 343 -10.09 -13.80 0.64
N TYR A 344 -11.17 -13.02 0.51
CA TYR A 344 -11.89 -12.39 1.62
C TYR A 344 -13.27 -13.03 1.73
N SER A 345 -13.60 -13.66 2.86
CA SER A 345 -14.82 -14.45 2.96
C SER A 345 -15.40 -14.56 4.37
N GLY A 346 -16.70 -14.83 4.44
CA GLY A 346 -17.49 -14.85 5.68
C GLY A 346 -18.62 -13.82 5.66
N GLN A 347 -19.26 -13.52 6.78
CA GLN A 347 -19.00 -13.98 8.14
C GLN A 347 -19.52 -15.42 8.42
N TRP A 348 -18.69 -16.26 9.05
CA TRP A 348 -19.02 -17.64 9.41
C TRP A 348 -19.50 -17.75 10.86
N LEU A 349 -20.50 -18.59 11.11
CA LEU A 349 -21.10 -18.76 12.44
C LEU A 349 -20.30 -19.71 13.34
N ASN A 350 -19.50 -20.61 12.75
CA ASN A 350 -18.80 -21.64 13.50
C ASN A 350 -17.53 -22.12 12.79
N GLN A 351 -16.73 -22.88 13.55
CA GLN A 351 -15.45 -23.47 13.11
C GLN A 351 -15.60 -24.38 11.89
N LYS A 352 -16.71 -25.11 11.77
CA LYS A 352 -16.94 -26.02 10.64
C LYS A 352 -16.99 -25.26 9.32
N GLN A 353 -17.80 -24.21 9.23
CA GLN A 353 -17.91 -23.38 8.02
C GLN A 353 -16.58 -22.73 7.62
N LEU A 354 -15.83 -22.25 8.61
CA LEU A 354 -14.49 -21.68 8.40
C LEU A 354 -13.52 -22.74 7.87
N GLY A 355 -13.51 -23.93 8.47
CA GLY A 355 -12.70 -25.06 8.04
C GLY A 355 -13.05 -25.55 6.64
N ASP A 356 -14.35 -25.68 6.32
CA ASP A 356 -14.83 -26.07 4.98
C ASP A 356 -14.30 -25.08 3.91
N THR A 357 -14.26 -23.78 4.23
CA THR A 357 -13.72 -22.72 3.37
C THR A 357 -12.21 -22.82 3.16
N LEU A 358 -11.46 -23.02 4.24
CA LEU A 358 -9.99 -23.20 4.21
C LEU A 358 -9.58 -24.48 3.47
N ASN A 359 -10.36 -25.55 3.62
CA ASN A 359 -10.13 -26.84 2.99
C ASN A 359 -10.33 -26.83 1.46
N ARG A 360 -10.97 -25.81 0.89
CA ARG A 360 -11.18 -25.67 -0.57
C ARG A 360 -11.80 -26.92 -1.23
N ALA A 361 -12.74 -27.56 -0.53
CA ALA A 361 -13.40 -28.79 -0.97
C ALA A 361 -12.46 -29.99 -1.25
N ARG A 362 -11.30 -30.08 -0.58
CA ARG A 362 -10.33 -31.20 -0.71
C ARG A 362 -10.72 -32.47 0.05
N GLY A 363 -11.95 -32.57 0.54
CA GLY A 363 -12.48 -33.75 1.24
C GLY A 363 -12.38 -33.65 2.77
N SER A 364 -12.08 -34.76 3.45
CA SER A 364 -11.94 -34.80 4.91
C SER A 364 -10.73 -34.02 5.38
N TYR A 365 -10.90 -33.23 6.44
CA TYR A 365 -9.85 -32.42 7.02
C TYR A 365 -9.96 -32.36 8.55
N GLU A 366 -8.85 -32.01 9.19
CA GLU A 366 -8.77 -31.67 10.60
C GLU A 366 -8.71 -30.14 10.73
N PHE A 367 -9.67 -29.56 11.45
CA PHE A 367 -9.66 -28.14 11.77
C PHE A 367 -8.80 -27.88 13.01
N ARG A 368 -8.02 -26.80 13.00
CA ARG A 368 -7.32 -26.33 14.19
C ARG A 368 -7.25 -24.80 14.25
N TRP A 369 -7.24 -24.30 15.48
CA TRP A 369 -6.81 -22.94 15.76
C TRP A 369 -5.28 -22.86 15.74
N GLY A 370 -4.75 -21.76 15.20
CA GLY A 370 -3.34 -21.61 14.92
C GLY A 370 -2.91 -22.36 13.65
N HIS A 371 -1.59 -22.46 13.45
CA HIS A 371 -0.98 -23.26 12.40
C HIS A 371 -0.17 -24.38 13.03
N LYS A 372 0.09 -25.44 12.26
CA LYS A 372 0.98 -26.52 12.70
C LYS A 372 2.37 -25.92 12.95
N SER A 373 2.90 -26.07 14.17
CA SER A 373 4.28 -25.72 14.45
C SER A 373 5.16 -26.71 13.69
N ILE A 374 5.83 -26.25 12.63
CA ILE A 374 6.87 -27.03 11.99
C ILE A 374 8.05 -26.96 12.96
N LEU A 375 8.22 -28.04 13.75
CA LEU A 375 9.39 -28.25 14.61
C LEU A 375 10.66 -28.40 13.76
#